data_AF-A0A1V4VRN4-F1
#
_entry.id   AF-A0A1V4VRN4-F1
#
_cell.length_a   1.000
_cell.length_b   1.000
_cell.length_c   1.000
_cell.angle_alpha   90.00
_cell.angle_beta   90.00
_cell.angle_gamma   90.00
#
_symmetry.space_group_name_H-M   'P 1'
#
loop_
_entity.id
_entity.type
_entity.pdbx_description
1 polymer ?
#
loop_
_entity_poly.entity_id
_entity_poly.type
_entity_poly.pdbx_seq_one_letter_code
_entity_poly.pdbx_strand_id
1 'polypeptide(L)'
;MMSKAKPAAALTANGLRAIIKQALDEAIEASRKQTKKAPDNYYKATERRLYALPDLKDKVAKDKQYLQDLIDHGLQSHSKDIVRFQRTGRRLSSEDILEALIRDTKAKIAADEHEINLIEDALKPLTNDPYFRALEGKYFEQKTDEELGKEIPCDPSTVRRNRGRLVHRVAVRLYGVDAV
;
A
#
# COMPACT_ATOMS: atom_id res chain seq x y z
N MET A 1 -4.36 -21.16 66.05
CA MET A 1 -4.09 -21.82 64.75
C MET A 1 -3.61 -20.77 63.76
N MET A 2 -2.35 -20.85 63.34
CA MET A 2 -1.73 -19.89 62.44
C MET A 2 -2.15 -20.14 61.00
N SER A 3 -2.82 -19.18 60.36
CA SER A 3 -2.96 -19.13 58.90
C SER A 3 -1.90 -18.18 58.37
N LYS A 4 -0.80 -18.74 57.83
CA LYS A 4 0.20 -17.96 57.09
C LYS A 4 -0.35 -17.74 55.67
N ALA A 5 -0.67 -16.49 55.34
CA ALA A 5 -0.91 -16.08 53.97
C ALA A 5 0.36 -16.32 53.12
N LYS A 6 0.21 -17.07 52.04
CA LYS A 6 1.25 -17.36 51.05
C LYS A 6 1.61 -16.05 50.31
N PRO A 7 2.88 -15.62 50.25
CA PRO A 7 3.21 -14.37 49.57
C PRO A 7 3.04 -14.56 48.06
N ALA A 8 2.36 -13.61 47.42
CA ALA A 8 2.28 -13.52 45.97
C ALA A 8 3.69 -13.39 45.40
N ALA A 9 4.07 -14.30 44.49
CA ALA A 9 5.37 -14.31 43.86
C ALA A 9 5.57 -12.98 43.09
N ALA A 10 6.44 -12.11 43.61
CA ALA A 10 6.83 -10.90 42.91
C ALA A 10 7.48 -11.28 41.57
N LEU A 11 6.89 -10.81 40.47
CA LEU A 11 7.44 -10.98 39.13
C LEU A 11 8.83 -10.34 39.09
N THR A 12 9.87 -11.16 38.96
CA THR A 12 11.25 -10.65 38.87
C THR A 12 11.42 -9.87 37.56
N ALA A 13 12.35 -8.92 37.51
CA ALA A 13 12.63 -8.13 36.30
C ALA A 13 12.94 -9.01 35.07
N ASN A 14 13.50 -10.21 35.29
CA ASN A 14 13.73 -11.20 34.24
C ASN A 14 12.43 -11.85 33.74
N GLY A 15 11.49 -12.14 34.65
CA GLY A 15 10.14 -12.61 34.28
C GLY A 15 9.37 -11.57 33.46
N LEU A 16 9.47 -10.29 33.83
CA LEU A 16 8.85 -9.20 33.07
C LEU A 16 9.43 -9.07 31.66
N ARG A 17 10.76 -9.15 31.50
CA ARG A 17 11.42 -9.12 30.18
C ARG A 17 11.01 -10.30 29.30
N ALA A 18 10.88 -11.50 29.88
CA ALA A 18 10.45 -12.69 29.15
C ALA A 18 9.02 -12.56 28.63
N ILE A 19 8.09 -12.04 29.46
CA ILE A 19 6.69 -11.81 29.08
C ILE A 19 6.58 -10.76 27.98
N ILE A 20 7.33 -9.66 28.08
CA ILE A 20 7.35 -8.62 27.03
C ILE A 20 7.86 -9.20 25.71
N LYS A 21 8.93 -10.00 25.75
CA LYS A 21 9.47 -10.66 24.55
C LYS A 21 8.44 -11.60 23.92
N GLN A 22 7.81 -12.44 24.74
CA GLN A 22 6.78 -13.37 24.27
C GLN A 22 5.58 -12.65 23.64
N ALA A 23 5.08 -11.58 24.28
CA ALA A 23 3.98 -10.79 23.74
C ALA A 23 4.36 -10.10 22.41
N LEU A 24 5.60 -9.64 22.28
CA LEU A 24 6.11 -9.06 21.03
C LEU A 24 6.21 -10.12 19.93
N ASP A 25 6.75 -11.30 20.24
CA ASP A 25 6.88 -12.41 19.29
C ASP A 25 5.48 -12.90 18.85
N GLU A 26 4.53 -13.04 19.76
CA GLU A 26 3.14 -13.41 19.47
C GLU A 26 2.42 -12.35 18.61
N ALA A 27 2.65 -11.06 18.88
CA ALA A 27 2.10 -9.96 18.08
C ALA A 27 2.68 -9.95 16.65
N ILE A 28 3.99 -10.21 16.50
CA ILE A 28 4.66 -10.33 15.19
C ILE A 28 4.08 -11.53 14.42
N GLU A 29 3.94 -12.69 15.08
CA GLU A 29 3.38 -13.90 14.47
C GLU A 29 1.90 -13.76 14.11
N ALA A 30 1.09 -13.10 14.96
CA ALA A 30 -0.30 -12.80 14.67
C ALA A 30 -0.43 -11.81 13.50
N SER A 31 0.44 -10.81 13.42
CA SER A 31 0.51 -9.88 12.29
C SER A 31 0.86 -10.62 10.99
N ARG A 32 1.80 -11.57 11.03
CA ARG A 32 2.15 -12.43 9.88
C ARG A 32 1.00 -13.33 9.42
N LYS A 33 0.13 -13.74 10.33
CA LYS A 33 -1.06 -14.57 10.01
C LYS A 33 -2.24 -13.77 9.46
N GLN A 34 -2.34 -12.48 9.78
CA GLN A 34 -3.43 -11.60 9.32
C GLN A 34 -3.13 -10.90 7.99
N THR A 35 -1.90 -10.97 7.48
CA THR A 35 -1.52 -10.36 6.20
C THR A 35 -2.16 -11.07 5.01
N LYS A 36 -2.67 -10.27 4.06
CA LYS A 36 -3.08 -10.68 2.70
C LYS A 36 -2.04 -11.67 2.15
N LYS A 37 -2.49 -12.75 1.48
CA LYS A 37 -1.62 -13.80 0.94
C LYS A 37 -0.37 -13.17 0.30
N ALA A 38 0.80 -13.50 0.85
CA ALA A 38 2.08 -13.06 0.34
C ALA A 38 2.16 -13.31 -1.17
N PRO A 39 2.73 -12.38 -1.97
CA PRO A 39 2.84 -12.59 -3.40
C PRO A 39 3.81 -13.75 -3.68
N ASP A 40 3.45 -14.61 -4.63
CA ASP A 40 4.30 -15.75 -5.04
C ASP A 40 5.65 -15.28 -5.64
N ASN A 41 5.73 -14.03 -6.10
CA ASN A 41 6.95 -13.41 -6.62
C ASN A 41 6.98 -11.90 -6.31
N TYR A 42 7.82 -11.50 -5.36
CA TYR A 42 7.95 -10.11 -4.91
C TYR A 42 8.49 -9.15 -5.97
N TYR A 43 9.38 -9.61 -6.85
CA TYR A 43 9.87 -8.80 -7.96
C TYR A 43 8.71 -8.45 -8.91
N LYS A 44 7.91 -9.46 -9.30
CA LYS A 44 6.74 -9.26 -10.17
C LYS A 44 5.64 -8.46 -9.51
N ALA A 45 5.43 -8.63 -8.20
CA ALA A 45 4.52 -7.80 -7.43
C ALA A 45 4.95 -6.33 -7.45
N THR A 46 6.25 -6.08 -7.30
CA THR A 46 6.84 -4.74 -7.39
C THR A 46 6.66 -4.14 -8.78
N GLU A 47 6.93 -4.89 -9.86
CA GLU A 47 6.71 -4.39 -11.22
C GLU A 47 5.25 -3.99 -11.46
N ARG A 48 4.28 -4.78 -10.99
CA ARG A 48 2.86 -4.44 -11.11
C ARG A 48 2.51 -3.12 -10.42
N ARG A 49 3.05 -2.90 -9.22
CA ARG A 49 2.86 -1.65 -8.47
C ARG A 49 3.48 -0.45 -9.19
N LEU A 50 4.69 -0.61 -9.73
CA LEU A 50 5.36 0.45 -10.50
C LEU A 50 4.60 0.82 -11.78
N TYR A 51 4.10 -0.18 -12.53
CA TYR A 51 3.26 0.08 -13.70
C TYR A 51 1.94 0.77 -13.35
N ALA A 52 1.32 0.41 -12.23
CA ALA A 52 0.06 0.99 -11.80
C ALA A 52 0.19 2.41 -11.23
N LEU A 53 1.40 2.86 -10.88
CA LEU A 53 1.59 4.13 -10.17
C LEU A 53 1.03 5.36 -10.91
N PRO A 54 1.30 5.57 -12.22
CA PRO A 54 0.72 6.71 -12.94
C PRO A 54 -0.81 6.64 -12.98
N ASP A 55 -1.37 5.48 -13.31
CA ASP A 55 -2.83 5.28 -13.38
C ASP A 55 -3.50 5.48 -12.01
N LEU A 56 -2.84 5.07 -10.92
CA LEU A 56 -3.33 5.23 -9.56
C LEU A 56 -3.38 6.70 -9.15
N LYS A 57 -2.37 7.50 -9.52
CA LYS A 57 -2.36 8.96 -9.31
C LYS A 57 -3.50 9.63 -10.07
N ASP A 58 -3.69 9.30 -11.33
CA ASP A 58 -4.78 9.83 -12.15
C ASP A 58 -6.15 9.45 -11.58
N LYS A 59 -6.28 8.22 -11.10
CA LYS A 59 -7.51 7.74 -10.46
C LYS A 59 -7.80 8.49 -9.15
N VAL A 60 -6.80 8.73 -8.30
CA VAL A 60 -6.96 9.52 -7.07
C VAL A 60 -7.40 10.95 -7.38
N ALA A 61 -6.81 11.57 -8.41
CA ALA A 61 -7.22 12.91 -8.83
C ALA A 61 -8.69 12.96 -9.24
N LYS A 62 -9.16 11.98 -10.02
CA LYS A 62 -10.58 11.85 -10.44
C LYS A 62 -11.50 11.55 -9.25
N ASP A 63 -11.10 10.65 -8.35
CA ASP A 63 -11.90 10.32 -7.17
C ASP A 63 -12.04 11.54 -6.22
N LYS A 64 -11.00 12.39 -6.11
CA LYS A 64 -11.07 13.66 -5.37
C LYS A 64 -12.04 14.65 -6.00
N GLN A 65 -12.03 14.79 -7.33
CA GLN A 65 -13.01 15.60 -8.05
C GLN A 65 -14.42 15.10 -7.79
N TYR A 66 -14.64 13.80 -7.91
CA TYR A 66 -15.93 13.18 -7.62
C TYR A 66 -16.40 13.41 -6.17
N LEU A 67 -15.49 13.29 -5.20
CA LEU A 67 -15.80 13.59 -3.80
C LEU A 67 -16.24 15.05 -3.63
N GLN A 68 -15.57 15.98 -4.32
CA GLN A 68 -15.90 17.39 -4.27
C GLN A 68 -17.30 17.64 -4.88
N ASP A 69 -17.59 17.04 -6.02
CA ASP A 69 -18.92 17.13 -6.66
C ASP A 69 -20.04 16.62 -5.75
N LEU A 70 -19.80 15.52 -5.02
CA LEU A 70 -20.75 15.00 -4.04
C LEU A 70 -20.99 15.95 -2.87
N ILE A 71 -19.95 16.66 -2.41
CA ILE A 71 -20.05 17.63 -1.32
C ILE A 71 -20.80 18.88 -1.78
N ASP A 72 -20.48 19.38 -2.98
CA ASP A 72 -21.00 20.66 -3.49
C ASP A 72 -22.41 20.53 -4.08
N HIS A 73 -22.72 19.40 -4.70
CA HIS A 73 -23.95 19.21 -5.47
C HIS A 73 -24.84 18.05 -4.99
N GLY A 74 -24.37 17.23 -4.06
CA GLY A 74 -25.13 16.09 -3.53
C GLY A 74 -25.33 14.96 -4.55
N LEU A 75 -26.33 14.09 -4.30
CA LEU A 75 -26.63 12.96 -5.19
C LEU A 75 -27.26 13.43 -6.50
N GLN A 76 -26.60 13.13 -7.61
CA GLN A 76 -27.19 13.26 -8.93
C GLN A 76 -28.18 12.10 -9.16
N SER A 77 -29.38 12.40 -9.65
CA SER A 77 -30.56 11.51 -9.75
C SER A 77 -30.37 10.22 -10.58
N HIS A 78 -29.25 10.08 -11.28
CA HIS A 78 -28.93 8.97 -12.19
C HIS A 78 -27.57 8.30 -11.91
N SER A 79 -26.95 8.52 -10.76
CA SER A 79 -25.66 7.88 -10.48
C SER A 79 -25.81 6.36 -10.32
N LYS A 80 -24.99 5.60 -11.07
CA LYS A 80 -24.93 4.12 -11.01
C LYS A 80 -24.57 3.62 -9.61
N ASP A 81 -23.93 4.46 -8.79
CA ASP A 81 -23.49 4.12 -7.43
C ASP A 81 -24.66 3.97 -6.44
N ILE A 82 -25.84 4.48 -6.78
CA ILE A 82 -27.05 4.41 -5.94
C ILE A 82 -27.66 3.00 -5.97
N VAL A 83 -27.42 2.22 -7.04
CA VAL A 83 -28.06 0.92 -7.27
C VAL A 83 -27.77 -0.09 -6.15
N ARG A 84 -26.60 -0.02 -5.50
CA ARG A 84 -26.26 -0.92 -4.38
C ARG A 84 -27.10 -0.68 -3.13
N PHE A 85 -27.59 0.55 -2.94
CA PHE A 85 -28.40 0.93 -1.79
C PHE A 85 -29.90 0.60 -1.97
N GLN A 86 -30.33 0.35 -3.22
CA GLN A 86 -31.73 0.02 -3.53
C GLN A 86 -32.09 -1.46 -3.28
N ARG A 87 -31.12 -2.38 -3.20
CA ARG A 87 -31.38 -3.84 -3.05
C ARG A 87 -31.67 -4.29 -1.62
N THR A 88 -31.40 -3.47 -0.61
CA THR A 88 -31.30 -3.94 0.79
C THR A 88 -32.66 -4.04 1.53
N GLY A 89 -33.80 -3.86 0.85
CA GLY A 89 -35.14 -3.97 1.47
C GLY A 89 -35.47 -2.88 2.51
N ARG A 90 -34.48 -2.11 2.97
CA ARG A 90 -34.64 -0.85 3.71
C ARG A 90 -34.64 0.32 2.73
N ARG A 91 -35.64 1.20 2.85
CA ARG A 91 -35.61 2.52 2.21
C ARG A 91 -34.62 3.39 2.99
N LEU A 92 -33.40 3.53 2.47
CA LEU A 92 -32.46 4.55 2.93
C LEU A 92 -32.91 5.91 2.38
N SER A 93 -32.73 6.97 3.18
CA SER A 93 -32.97 8.32 2.69
C SER A 93 -31.88 8.72 1.69
N SER A 94 -32.17 9.71 0.85
CA SER A 94 -31.17 10.27 -0.06
C SER A 94 -29.96 10.83 0.70
N GLU A 95 -30.16 11.35 1.91
CA GLU A 95 -29.10 11.87 2.78
C GLU A 95 -28.19 10.75 3.30
N ASP A 96 -28.77 9.64 3.79
CA ASP A 96 -28.01 8.48 4.25
C ASP A 96 -27.15 7.87 3.14
N ILE A 97 -27.69 7.83 1.91
CA ILE A 97 -26.98 7.33 0.73
C ILE A 97 -25.82 8.25 0.37
N LEU A 98 -26.03 9.57 0.43
CA LEU A 98 -24.99 10.56 0.16
C LEU A 98 -23.85 10.45 1.18
N GLU A 99 -24.17 10.38 2.47
CA GLU A 99 -23.17 10.25 3.54
C GLU A 99 -22.35 8.97 3.39
N ALA A 100 -23.02 7.84 3.12
CA ALA A 100 -22.34 6.57 2.88
C ALA A 100 -21.39 6.65 1.66
N LEU A 101 -21.83 7.29 0.57
CA LEU A 101 -21.03 7.44 -0.64
C LEU A 101 -19.81 8.35 -0.44
N ILE A 102 -19.97 9.47 0.28
CA ILE A 102 -18.87 10.35 0.67
C ILE A 102 -17.87 9.59 1.53
N ARG A 103 -18.34 8.82 2.53
CA ARG A 103 -17.50 8.02 3.41
C ARG A 103 -16.71 6.96 2.64
N ASP A 104 -17.36 6.22 1.76
CA ASP A 104 -16.74 5.17 0.96
C ASP A 104 -15.70 5.76 -0.01
N THR A 105 -16.02 6.90 -0.65
CA THR A 105 -15.10 7.60 -1.55
C THR A 105 -13.87 8.11 -0.80
N LYS A 106 -14.04 8.72 0.38
CA LYS A 106 -12.92 9.14 1.25
C LYS A 106 -12.03 7.96 1.64
N ALA A 107 -12.62 6.84 2.03
CA ALA A 107 -11.86 5.65 2.41
C ALA A 107 -11.06 5.08 1.22
N LYS A 108 -11.65 5.07 0.02
CA LYS A 108 -10.99 4.66 -1.22
C LYS A 108 -9.80 5.56 -1.57
N ILE A 109 -9.98 6.88 -1.54
CA ILE A 109 -8.91 7.86 -1.77
C ILE A 109 -7.77 7.64 -0.77
N ALA A 110 -8.08 7.52 0.52
CA ALA A 110 -7.07 7.33 1.56
C ALA A 110 -6.26 6.03 1.36
N ALA A 111 -6.91 4.94 0.94
CA ALA A 111 -6.24 3.68 0.66
C ALA A 111 -5.30 3.78 -0.55
N ASP A 112 -5.75 4.44 -1.63
CA ASP A 112 -4.95 4.62 -2.84
C ASP A 112 -3.79 5.60 -2.64
N GLU A 113 -4.00 6.69 -1.90
CA GLU A 113 -2.93 7.63 -1.51
C GLU A 113 -1.88 6.96 -0.63
N HIS A 114 -2.30 6.12 0.31
CA HIS A 114 -1.36 5.35 1.12
C HIS A 114 -0.50 4.43 0.25
N GLU A 115 -1.09 3.76 -0.73
CA GLU A 115 -0.37 2.91 -1.67
C GLU A 115 0.63 3.71 -2.54
N ILE A 116 0.22 4.87 -3.05
CA ILE A 116 1.11 5.79 -3.78
C ILE A 116 2.30 6.18 -2.90
N ASN A 117 2.04 6.62 -1.66
CA ASN A 117 3.08 7.06 -0.74
C ASN A 117 4.08 5.94 -0.43
N LEU A 118 3.61 4.70 -0.22
CA LEU A 118 4.50 3.56 -0.01
C LEU A 118 5.45 3.34 -1.19
N ILE A 119 4.95 3.43 -2.42
CA ILE A 119 5.77 3.26 -3.64
C ILE A 119 6.75 4.41 -3.78
N GLU A 120 6.31 5.65 -3.58
CA GLU A 120 7.16 6.85 -3.68
C GLU A 120 8.26 6.87 -2.62
N ASP A 121 7.93 6.54 -1.37
CA ASP A 121 8.91 6.43 -0.28
C ASP A 121 9.93 5.32 -0.55
N ALA A 122 9.51 4.21 -1.17
CA ALA A 122 10.42 3.15 -1.57
C ALA A 122 11.36 3.57 -2.73
N LEU A 123 10.91 4.46 -3.61
CA LEU A 123 11.69 4.99 -4.73
C LEU A 123 12.64 6.12 -4.31
N LYS A 124 12.25 6.95 -3.34
CA LYS A 124 12.97 8.18 -2.94
C LYS A 124 14.48 8.00 -2.68
N PRO A 125 14.97 6.94 -2.01
CA PRO A 125 16.41 6.75 -1.80
C PRO A 125 17.17 6.34 -3.07
N LEU A 126 16.47 6.02 -4.15
CA LEU A 126 17.02 5.51 -5.40
C LEU A 126 17.15 6.59 -6.47
N THR A 127 16.58 7.78 -6.26
CA THR A 127 16.53 8.85 -7.27
C THR A 127 17.90 9.34 -7.72
N ASN A 128 18.92 9.22 -6.86
CA ASN A 128 20.30 9.60 -7.16
C ASN A 128 21.10 8.48 -7.86
N ASP A 129 20.50 7.31 -8.09
CA ASP A 129 21.16 6.21 -8.79
C ASP A 129 21.31 6.55 -10.29
N PRO A 130 22.50 6.36 -10.90
CA PRO A 130 22.72 6.71 -12.31
C PRO A 130 21.75 6.04 -13.29
N TYR A 131 21.16 4.89 -12.90
CA TYR A 131 20.20 4.16 -13.71
C TYR A 131 18.75 4.34 -13.27
N PHE A 132 18.45 5.29 -12.37
CA PHE A 132 17.07 5.56 -11.95
C PHE A 132 16.17 5.89 -13.15
N ARG A 133 16.72 6.61 -14.13
CA ARG A 133 16.09 6.90 -15.42
C ARG A 133 15.57 5.66 -16.15
N ALA A 134 16.27 4.52 -16.05
CA ALA A 134 15.85 3.27 -16.67
C ALA A 134 14.57 2.69 -16.03
N LEU A 135 14.35 2.96 -14.74
CA LEU A 135 13.15 2.57 -14.02
C LEU A 135 11.98 3.48 -14.39
N GLU A 136 12.17 4.80 -14.28
CA GLU A 136 11.12 5.78 -14.61
C GLU A 136 10.65 5.64 -16.06
N GLY A 137 11.60 5.62 -16.99
CA GLY A 137 11.27 5.50 -18.41
C GLY A 137 10.54 4.21 -18.73
N LYS A 138 10.88 3.10 -18.06
CA LYS A 138 10.22 1.81 -18.32
C LYS A 138 8.81 1.74 -17.74
N TYR A 139 8.63 2.11 -16.48
CA TYR A 139 7.39 1.86 -15.76
C TYR A 139 6.41 3.04 -15.79
N PHE A 140 6.89 4.28 -15.94
CA PHE A 140 6.04 5.47 -15.95
C PHE A 140 5.83 6.02 -17.36
N GLU A 141 6.83 5.88 -18.25
CA GLU A 141 6.75 6.39 -19.63
C GLU A 141 6.62 5.29 -20.70
N GLN A 142 6.64 4.02 -20.29
CA GLN A 142 6.52 2.85 -21.18
C GLN A 142 7.59 2.76 -22.28
N LYS A 143 8.76 3.36 -22.08
CA LYS A 143 9.89 3.31 -23.02
C LYS A 143 10.48 1.91 -23.15
N THR A 144 11.04 1.66 -24.33
CA THR A 144 11.78 0.44 -24.66
C THR A 144 13.20 0.47 -24.07
N ASP A 145 13.82 -0.71 -23.96
CA ASP A 145 15.20 -0.79 -23.45
C ASP A 145 16.19 -0.13 -24.44
N GLU A 146 15.84 -0.13 -25.73
CA GLU A 146 16.57 0.49 -26.83
C GLU A 146 16.54 2.02 -26.78
N GLU A 147 15.37 2.62 -26.52
CA GLU A 147 15.26 4.06 -26.32
C GLU A 147 16.04 4.51 -25.09
N LEU A 148 15.90 3.78 -23.98
CA LEU A 148 16.60 4.09 -22.73
C LEU A 148 18.11 3.90 -22.84
N GLY A 149 18.58 2.94 -23.64
CA GLY A 149 20.00 2.75 -23.93
C GLY A 149 20.61 3.96 -24.64
N LYS A 150 19.85 4.62 -25.52
CA LYS A 150 20.27 5.87 -26.17
C LYS A 150 20.28 7.06 -25.20
N GLU A 151 19.33 7.12 -24.27
CA GLU A 151 19.24 8.19 -23.26
C GLU A 151 20.31 8.11 -22.17
N ILE A 152 20.68 6.91 -21.72
CA ILE A 152 21.66 6.64 -20.64
C ILE A 152 23.06 6.27 -21.20
N PRO A 153 23.34 6.63 -22.46
CA PRO A 153 24.35 6.03 -23.35
C PRO A 153 24.94 4.67 -22.90
N CYS A 154 24.13 3.60 -22.92
CA CYS A 154 24.60 2.24 -22.61
C CYS A 154 23.82 1.15 -23.38
N ASP A 155 24.34 -0.08 -23.39
CA ASP A 155 23.65 -1.20 -24.02
C ASP A 155 22.26 -1.46 -23.41
N PRO A 156 21.25 -1.85 -24.21
CA PRO A 156 19.93 -2.24 -23.70
C PRO A 156 20.00 -3.33 -22.63
N SER A 157 20.98 -4.25 -22.72
CA SER A 157 21.21 -5.27 -21.70
C SER A 157 21.67 -4.69 -20.36
N THR A 158 22.44 -3.59 -20.39
CA THR A 158 22.91 -2.86 -19.20
C THR A 158 21.78 -2.07 -18.55
N VAL A 159 20.90 -1.45 -19.36
CA VAL A 159 19.64 -0.84 -18.90
C VAL A 159 18.81 -1.87 -18.13
N ARG A 160 18.57 -3.03 -18.75
CA ARG A 160 17.75 -4.10 -18.17
C ARG A 160 18.29 -4.62 -16.84
N ARG A 161 19.60 -4.90 -16.76
CA ARG A 161 20.26 -5.40 -15.54
C ARG A 161 20.16 -4.38 -14.40
N ASN A 162 20.48 -3.11 -14.67
CA ASN A 162 20.45 -2.07 -13.64
C ASN A 162 19.02 -1.74 -13.18
N ARG A 163 18.06 -1.69 -14.11
CA ARG A 163 16.64 -1.59 -13.75
C ARG A 163 16.21 -2.75 -12.84
N GLY A 164 16.60 -3.98 -13.16
CA GLY A 164 16.30 -5.15 -12.34
C GLY A 164 16.84 -5.03 -10.91
N ARG A 165 18.10 -4.55 -10.76
CA ARG A 165 18.67 -4.23 -9.44
C ARG A 165 17.83 -3.20 -8.69
N LEU A 166 17.38 -2.14 -9.36
CA LEU A 166 16.54 -1.11 -8.73
C LEU A 166 15.18 -1.65 -8.31
N VAL A 167 14.51 -2.43 -9.16
CA VAL A 167 13.23 -3.07 -8.81
C VAL A 167 13.37 -3.99 -7.61
N HIS A 168 14.46 -4.77 -7.54
CA HIS A 168 14.73 -5.59 -6.36
C HIS A 168 14.96 -4.74 -5.10
N ARG A 169 15.69 -3.61 -5.20
CA ARG A 169 15.84 -2.66 -4.08
C ARG A 169 14.51 -2.02 -3.63
N VAL A 170 13.58 -1.80 -4.56
CA VAL A 170 12.21 -1.37 -4.24
C VAL A 170 11.44 -2.50 -3.56
N ALA A 171 11.53 -3.73 -4.07
CA ALA A 171 10.88 -4.90 -3.48
C ALA A 171 11.29 -5.09 -2.01
N VAL A 172 12.59 -5.02 -1.71
CA VAL A 172 13.11 -5.12 -0.33
C VAL A 172 12.57 -4.00 0.56
N ARG A 173 12.36 -2.79 0.04
CA ARG A 173 11.76 -1.69 0.82
C ARG A 173 10.28 -1.88 1.08
N LEU A 174 9.56 -2.48 0.13
CA LEU A 174 8.12 -2.70 0.23
C LEU A 174 7.76 -3.94 1.07
N TYR A 175 8.61 -4.96 1.06
CA TYR A 175 8.30 -6.29 1.60
C TYR A 175 9.34 -6.81 2.60
N GLY A 176 10.43 -6.08 2.84
CA GLY A 176 11.46 -6.46 3.80
C GLY A 176 12.17 -7.76 3.43
N VAL A 177 12.38 -8.61 4.43
CA VAL A 177 13.09 -9.90 4.29
C VAL A 177 12.40 -10.86 3.34
N ASP A 178 11.09 -10.72 3.16
CA ASP A 178 10.34 -11.65 2.29
C ASP A 178 10.71 -11.47 0.81
N ALA A 179 11.25 -10.31 0.43
CA ALA A 179 11.70 -9.99 -0.93
C ALA A 179 13.14 -10.45 -1.25
N VAL A 180 13.87 -11.02 -0.30
CA VAL A 180 15.30 -11.39 -0.40
C VAL A 180 15.46 -12.85 -0.85
#